data_AF-A0A097F1T4-F1
#
_entry.id   AF-A0A097F1T4-F1
#
_cell.length_a   1.000
_cell.length_b   1.000
_cell.length_c   1.000
_cell.angle_alpha   90.00
_cell.angle_beta   90.00
_cell.angle_gamma   90.00
#
_symmetry.space_group_name_H-M   'P 1'
#
loop_
_entity.id
_entity.type
_entity.pdbx_description
1 polymer ?
#
loop_
_entity_poly.entity_id
_entity_poly.type
_entity_poly.pdbx_seq_one_letter_code
_entity_poly.pdbx_strand_id
1 'polypeptide(L)'
;DATGGLEYGAASGATDAGYDAFSYNYDEVLLYGNGSINWDATYMFGYQALGEMTKIAKPLTRGFYGLSSDKKIYTYYEGCSDGGREGMSQVQRWEDEYDGVIAGAPAFRFAQQQVHHVFPATIEHTMDYYPPPCELDKIVNATIEACDPLDGRTDGVVSRTDLCMLNFNLTSIIGEPYYCAAK
;
A
#
# COMPACT_ATOMS: atom_id res chain seq x y z
N ASP A 1 7.96 -3.93 -8.26
CA ASP A 1 8.91 -4.79 -9.00
C ASP A 1 8.98 -4.26 -10.42
N ALA A 2 10.15 -3.80 -10.86
CA ALA A 2 10.31 -3.24 -12.21
C ALA A 2 10.50 -4.31 -13.29
N THR A 3 10.56 -5.59 -12.92
CA THR A 3 10.79 -6.70 -13.86
C THR A 3 9.50 -7.39 -14.30
N GLY A 4 8.39 -7.19 -13.60
CA GLY A 4 7.12 -7.88 -13.88
C GLY A 4 6.61 -7.71 -15.31
N GLY A 5 6.89 -6.58 -15.95
CA GLY A 5 6.53 -6.35 -17.36
C GLY A 5 7.37 -7.14 -18.37
N LEU A 6 8.59 -7.56 -18.02
CA LEU A 6 9.52 -8.21 -18.94
C LEU A 6 9.01 -9.58 -19.42
N GLU A 7 8.33 -10.33 -18.54
CA GLU A 7 7.74 -11.62 -18.88
C GLU A 7 6.63 -11.51 -19.93
N TYR A 8 6.01 -10.33 -20.03
CA TYR A 8 4.99 -10.00 -21.03
C TYR A 8 5.58 -9.29 -22.27
N GLY A 9 6.90 -9.18 -22.36
CA GLY A 9 7.59 -8.50 -23.47
C GLY A 9 7.50 -6.98 -23.43
N ALA A 10 7.16 -6.38 -22.28
CA ALA A 10 7.14 -4.94 -22.12
C ALA A 10 8.56 -4.39 -21.92
N ALA A 11 8.76 -3.11 -22.29
CA ALA A 11 9.85 -2.33 -21.74
C ALA A 11 9.48 -1.94 -20.30
N SER A 12 10.41 -2.04 -19.36
CA SER A 12 10.15 -1.76 -17.95
C SER A 12 11.23 -0.88 -17.34
N GLY A 13 10.89 -0.13 -16.30
CA GLY A 13 11.77 0.83 -15.66
C GLY A 13 11.46 1.00 -14.17
N ALA A 14 12.43 1.53 -13.44
CA ALA A 14 12.35 1.88 -12.03
C ALA A 14 12.97 3.26 -11.80
N THR A 15 12.64 3.90 -10.69
CA THR A 15 13.25 5.14 -10.23
C THR A 15 13.57 5.04 -8.75
N ASP A 16 14.69 5.63 -8.34
CA ASP A 16 15.10 5.78 -6.94
C ASP A 16 14.56 7.08 -6.32
N ALA A 17 13.64 7.74 -7.03
CA ALA A 17 13.05 9.01 -6.66
C ALA A 17 14.07 10.15 -6.39
N GLY A 18 15.27 10.08 -6.97
CA GLY A 18 16.27 11.14 -6.90
C GLY A 18 16.86 11.36 -5.50
N TYR A 19 16.52 10.53 -4.52
CA TYR A 19 17.10 10.51 -3.18
C TYR A 19 17.74 9.16 -2.83
N ASP A 20 17.99 8.31 -3.84
CA ASP A 20 18.53 6.95 -3.67
C ASP A 20 17.59 6.07 -2.83
N ALA A 21 16.31 6.04 -3.19
CA ALA A 21 15.27 5.21 -2.55
C ALA A 21 15.54 3.70 -2.63
N PHE A 22 16.52 3.27 -3.42
CA PHE A 22 16.99 1.88 -3.43
C PHE A 22 17.88 1.55 -2.22
N SER A 23 18.44 2.58 -1.58
CA SER A 23 19.33 2.46 -0.42
C SER A 23 18.75 3.09 0.85
N TYR A 24 17.83 4.06 0.72
CA TYR A 24 17.28 4.84 1.83
C TYR A 24 15.75 4.83 1.86
N ASN A 25 15.19 4.79 3.08
CA ASN A 25 13.76 5.03 3.27
C ASN A 25 13.46 6.54 3.27
N TYR A 26 12.22 6.90 2.95
CA TYR A 26 11.80 8.30 2.87
C TYR A 26 11.96 9.05 4.20
N ASP A 27 11.72 8.39 5.34
CA ASP A 27 11.86 9.00 6.67
C ASP A 27 13.31 9.33 7.03
N GLU A 28 14.29 8.65 6.42
CA GLU A 28 15.72 8.96 6.58
C GLU A 28 16.13 10.25 5.87
N VAL A 29 15.41 10.63 4.81
CA VAL A 29 15.73 11.78 3.95
C VAL A 29 14.70 12.91 4.00
N LEU A 30 13.60 12.72 4.75
CA LEU A 30 12.48 13.66 4.88
C LEU A 30 12.94 15.02 5.44
N LEU A 31 13.93 15.03 6.33
CA LEU A 31 14.40 16.24 6.99
C LEU A 31 15.85 16.53 6.61
N TYR A 32 16.17 17.80 6.39
CA TYR A 32 17.55 18.26 6.40
C TYR A 32 18.12 18.24 7.83
N GLY A 33 19.45 18.32 7.97
CA GLY A 33 20.11 18.33 9.28
C GLY A 33 19.70 19.49 10.21
N ASN A 34 19.06 20.53 9.68
CA ASN A 34 18.49 21.63 10.47
C ASN A 34 17.03 21.38 10.93
N GLY A 35 16.46 20.20 10.63
CA GLY A 35 15.09 19.81 10.97
C GLY A 35 14.00 20.35 10.05
N SER A 36 14.33 21.10 8.99
CA SER A 36 13.36 21.52 7.98
C SER A 36 13.07 20.41 6.97
N ILE A 37 11.87 20.42 6.38
CA ILE A 37 11.46 19.41 5.39
C ILE A 37 12.29 19.54 4.11
N ASN A 38 12.79 18.39 3.64
CA ASN A 38 13.33 18.21 2.30
C ASN A 38 12.17 18.06 1.31
N TRP A 39 11.72 19.19 0.76
CA TRP A 39 10.58 19.22 -0.15
C TRP A 39 10.86 18.53 -1.48
N ASP A 40 12.09 18.52 -1.95
CA ASP A 40 12.47 17.85 -3.21
C ASP A 40 12.26 16.34 -3.07
N ALA A 41 12.82 15.72 -2.02
CA ALA A 41 12.57 14.30 -1.74
C ALA A 41 11.09 14.01 -1.50
N THR A 42 10.37 14.93 -0.84
CA THR A 42 8.93 14.82 -0.57
C THR A 42 8.10 14.80 -1.85
N TYR A 43 8.39 15.67 -2.81
CA TYR A 43 7.67 15.68 -4.08
C TYR A 43 8.04 14.50 -4.96
N MET A 44 9.31 14.10 -4.96
CA MET A 44 9.77 12.92 -5.68
C MET A 44 9.11 11.64 -5.16
N PHE A 45 9.12 11.42 -3.84
CA PHE A 45 8.38 10.33 -3.19
C PHE A 45 6.88 10.43 -3.46
N GLY A 46 6.33 11.64 -3.33
CA GLY A 46 4.90 11.88 -3.39
C GLY A 46 4.29 11.58 -4.76
N TYR A 47 4.87 12.12 -5.83
CA TYR A 47 4.26 12.00 -7.16
C TYR A 47 5.20 12.21 -8.36
N GLN A 48 6.30 12.97 -8.21
CA GLN A 48 7.07 13.46 -9.36
C GLN A 48 7.92 12.37 -10.01
N ALA A 49 8.66 11.60 -9.22
CA ALA A 49 9.71 10.72 -9.74
C ALA A 49 9.19 9.71 -10.77
N LEU A 50 8.09 9.05 -10.43
CA LEU A 50 7.52 7.99 -11.26
C LEU A 50 6.91 8.56 -12.56
N GLY A 51 6.28 9.74 -12.50
CA GLY A 51 5.73 10.41 -13.66
C GLY A 51 6.80 10.92 -14.62
N GLU A 52 7.86 11.52 -14.08
CA GLU A 52 9.02 11.97 -14.88
C GLU A 52 9.75 10.79 -15.52
N MET A 53 9.99 9.72 -14.77
CA MET A 53 10.59 8.48 -15.29
C MET A 53 9.77 7.96 -16.48
N THR A 54 8.45 7.87 -16.35
CA THR A 54 7.57 7.39 -17.44
C THR A 54 7.62 8.30 -18.66
N LYS A 55 7.56 9.62 -18.45
CA LYS A 55 7.63 10.62 -19.52
C LYS A 55 8.95 10.54 -20.30
N ILE A 56 10.06 10.30 -19.61
CA ILE A 56 11.40 10.15 -20.22
C ILE A 56 11.54 8.76 -20.88
N ALA A 57 10.97 7.71 -20.31
CA ALA A 57 11.07 6.34 -20.81
C ALA A 57 10.38 6.14 -22.17
N LYS A 58 9.27 6.84 -22.44
CA LYS A 58 8.54 6.75 -23.71
C LYS A 58 9.39 7.08 -24.96
N PRO A 59 10.06 8.25 -25.06
CA PRO A 59 10.93 8.54 -26.20
C PRO A 59 12.16 7.61 -26.26
N LEU A 60 12.73 7.20 -25.13
CA LEU A 60 13.81 6.21 -25.09
C LEU A 60 13.38 4.86 -25.68
N THR A 61 12.21 4.36 -25.28
CA THR A 61 11.61 3.13 -25.79
C THR A 61 11.37 3.22 -27.29
N ARG A 62 10.85 4.36 -27.78
CA ARG A 62 10.68 4.57 -29.23
C ARG A 62 12.00 4.48 -29.99
N GLY A 63 13.02 5.19 -29.52
CA GLY A 63 14.35 5.21 -30.16
C GLY A 63 15.01 3.84 -30.16
N PHE A 64 14.96 3.12 -29.04
CA PHE A 64 15.59 1.81 -28.88
C PHE A 64 14.94 0.75 -29.78
N TYR A 65 13.61 0.72 -29.87
CA TYR A 65 12.86 -0.27 -30.65
C TYR A 65 12.53 0.18 -32.08
N GLY A 66 12.98 1.37 -32.51
CA GLY A 66 12.69 1.90 -33.85
C GLY A 66 11.20 2.10 -34.13
N LEU A 67 10.42 2.47 -33.11
CA LEU A 67 8.98 2.67 -33.24
C LEU A 67 8.69 3.99 -33.97
N SER A 68 7.74 3.99 -34.89
CA SER A 68 7.26 5.20 -35.55
C SER A 68 6.56 6.14 -34.56
N SER A 69 6.57 7.45 -34.86
CA SER A 69 6.04 8.48 -33.95
C SER A 69 4.52 8.40 -33.73
N ASP A 70 3.79 7.85 -34.70
CA ASP A 70 2.36 7.59 -34.67
C ASP A 70 1.99 6.31 -33.92
N LYS A 71 2.96 5.43 -33.65
CA LYS A 71 2.71 4.21 -32.88
C LYS A 71 2.49 4.56 -31.41
N LYS A 72 1.29 4.23 -30.92
CA LYS A 72 0.95 4.33 -29.50
C LYS A 72 1.80 3.33 -28.69
N ILE A 73 2.39 3.81 -27.60
CA ILE A 73 2.99 2.97 -26.56
C ILE A 73 1.97 2.89 -25.44
N TYR A 74 1.36 1.72 -25.28
CA TYR A 74 0.49 1.47 -24.13
C TYR A 74 1.33 1.38 -22.88
N THR A 75 1.02 2.21 -21.89
CA THR A 75 1.81 2.35 -20.66
C THR A 75 1.00 1.89 -19.46
N TYR A 76 1.55 0.96 -18.69
CA TYR A 76 0.88 0.37 -17.54
C TYR A 76 1.72 0.53 -16.28
N TYR A 77 1.06 0.63 -15.13
CA TYR A 77 1.69 0.57 -13.82
C TYR A 77 1.00 -0.47 -12.95
N GLU A 78 1.79 -1.23 -12.18
CA GLU A 78 1.31 -2.17 -11.18
C GLU A 78 2.13 -1.99 -9.90
N GLY A 79 1.44 -1.79 -8.78
CA GLY A 79 2.09 -1.63 -7.49
C GLY A 79 1.16 -1.99 -6.34
N CYS A 80 1.75 -2.42 -5.22
CA CYS A 80 1.04 -2.76 -3.98
C CYS A 80 1.62 -1.98 -2.80
N SER A 81 0.83 -1.71 -1.76
CA SER A 81 1.26 -0.94 -0.57
C SER A 81 1.65 0.50 -0.96
N ASP A 82 2.91 0.89 -0.77
CA ASP A 82 3.42 2.19 -1.24
C ASP A 82 3.33 2.31 -2.77
N GLY A 83 3.55 1.22 -3.51
CA GLY A 83 3.31 1.21 -4.95
C GLY A 83 1.84 1.44 -5.30
N GLY A 84 0.89 1.00 -4.45
CA GLY A 84 -0.51 1.34 -4.63
C GLY A 84 -0.78 2.84 -4.43
N ARG A 85 -0.10 3.49 -3.47
CA ARG A 85 -0.12 4.96 -3.31
C ARG A 85 0.46 5.64 -4.54
N GLU A 86 1.60 5.20 -5.04
CA GLU A 86 2.22 5.72 -6.26
C GLU A 86 1.27 5.62 -7.44
N GLY A 87 0.69 4.45 -7.68
CA GLY A 87 -0.29 4.23 -8.75
C GLY A 87 -1.49 5.18 -8.65
N MET A 88 -2.10 5.29 -7.47
CA MET A 88 -3.18 6.26 -7.22
C MET A 88 -2.74 7.71 -7.44
N SER A 89 -1.51 8.05 -7.09
CA SER A 89 -0.93 9.38 -7.35
C SER A 89 -0.75 9.63 -8.84
N GLN A 90 -0.26 8.65 -9.60
CA GLN A 90 -0.08 8.77 -11.04
C GLN A 90 -1.42 9.00 -11.75
N VAL A 91 -2.47 8.28 -11.37
CA VAL A 91 -3.83 8.49 -11.90
C VAL A 91 -4.33 9.92 -11.65
N GLN A 92 -3.97 10.55 -10.52
CA GLN A 92 -4.47 11.88 -10.16
C GLN A 92 -3.62 13.05 -10.69
N ARG A 93 -2.34 12.82 -10.99
CA ARG A 93 -1.35 13.90 -11.25
C ARG A 93 -0.60 13.76 -12.57
N TRP A 94 -0.61 12.56 -13.14
CA TRP A 94 0.10 12.18 -14.37
C TRP A 94 -0.83 11.33 -15.25
N GLU A 95 -2.11 11.68 -15.31
CA GLU A 95 -3.16 10.91 -15.99
C GLU A 95 -2.85 10.63 -17.46
N ASP A 96 -2.22 11.59 -18.15
CA ASP A 96 -1.80 11.46 -19.55
C ASP A 96 -0.66 10.43 -19.76
N GLU A 97 0.00 10.01 -18.68
CA GLU A 97 1.16 9.12 -18.77
C GLU A 97 0.80 7.63 -18.76
N TYR A 98 -0.37 7.23 -18.27
CA TYR A 98 -0.72 5.81 -18.08
C TYR A 98 -2.07 5.45 -18.73
N ASP A 99 -2.10 4.33 -19.46
CA ASP A 99 -3.31 3.76 -20.04
C ASP A 99 -4.02 2.78 -19.09
N GLY A 100 -3.30 2.26 -18.08
CA GLY A 100 -3.86 1.38 -17.08
C GLY A 100 -3.00 1.31 -15.81
N VAL A 101 -3.66 1.28 -14.65
CA VAL A 101 -3.02 1.26 -13.34
C VAL A 101 -3.67 0.19 -12.47
N ILE A 102 -2.87 -0.71 -11.92
CA ILE A 102 -3.26 -1.68 -10.89
C ILE A 102 -2.68 -1.19 -9.56
N ALA A 103 -3.55 -0.66 -8.70
CA ALA A 103 -3.16 -0.15 -7.37
C ALA A 103 -3.67 -1.07 -6.26
N GLY A 104 -2.82 -2.00 -5.82
CA GLY A 104 -3.11 -2.93 -4.72
C GLY A 104 -2.83 -2.30 -3.35
N ALA A 105 -3.68 -2.61 -2.36
CA ALA A 105 -3.56 -2.13 -0.96
C ALA A 105 -3.00 -0.68 -0.82
N PRO A 106 -3.60 0.32 -1.49
CA PRO A 106 -2.94 1.59 -1.72
C PRO A 106 -2.84 2.44 -0.44
N ALA A 107 -1.63 2.87 -0.08
CA ALA A 107 -1.35 3.74 1.06
C ALA A 107 -1.68 5.24 0.79
N PHE A 108 -2.82 5.52 0.16
CA PHE A 108 -3.12 6.85 -0.42
C PHE A 108 -3.47 7.93 0.62
N ARG A 109 -3.80 7.56 1.86
CA ARG A 109 -3.92 8.48 3.02
C ARG A 109 -2.66 8.41 3.88
N PHE A 110 -1.50 8.53 3.24
CA PHE A 110 -0.19 8.20 3.81
C PHE A 110 0.04 8.77 5.23
N ALA A 111 -0.12 10.10 5.42
CA ALA A 111 0.10 10.72 6.72
C ALA A 111 -0.81 10.17 7.84
N GLN A 112 -2.08 9.93 7.52
CA GLN A 112 -3.03 9.32 8.46
C GLN A 112 -2.62 7.87 8.77
N GLN A 113 -2.23 7.11 7.75
CA GLN A 113 -1.82 5.72 7.89
C GLN A 113 -0.56 5.56 8.78
N GLN A 114 0.44 6.44 8.63
CA GLN A 114 1.65 6.37 9.47
C GLN A 114 1.33 6.55 10.97
N VAL A 115 0.36 7.40 11.31
CA VAL A 115 -0.12 7.55 12.69
C VAL A 115 -0.84 6.27 13.16
N HIS A 116 -1.65 5.65 12.30
CA HIS A 116 -2.32 4.37 12.63
C HIS A 116 -1.33 3.22 12.80
N HIS A 117 -0.21 3.19 12.06
CA HIS A 117 0.81 2.15 12.21
C HIS A 117 1.48 2.17 13.60
N VAL A 118 1.69 3.34 14.18
CA VAL A 118 2.34 3.45 15.50
C VAL A 118 1.37 3.30 16.67
N PHE A 119 0.06 3.41 16.41
CA PHE A 119 -0.95 3.42 17.45
C PHE A 119 -0.98 2.12 18.29
N PRO A 120 -1.00 0.89 17.71
CA PRO A 120 -1.03 -0.34 18.50
C PRO A 120 0.13 -0.44 19.50
N ALA A 121 1.37 -0.29 19.03
CA ALA A 121 2.56 -0.35 19.88
C ALA A 121 2.56 0.74 20.97
N THR A 122 2.05 1.94 20.64
CA THR A 122 1.92 3.04 21.61
C THR A 122 0.94 2.68 22.72
N ILE A 123 -0.21 2.08 22.38
CA ILE A 123 -1.22 1.66 23.36
C ILE A 123 -0.70 0.50 24.21
N GLU A 124 -0.10 -0.52 23.60
CA GLU A 124 0.49 -1.65 24.33
C GLU A 124 1.50 -1.19 25.38
N HIS A 125 2.40 -0.28 24.98
CA HIS A 125 3.39 0.30 25.87
C HIS A 125 2.77 1.20 26.95
N THR A 126 1.82 2.06 26.59
CA THR A 126 1.21 3.03 27.54
C THR A 126 0.33 2.33 28.58
N MET A 127 -0.34 1.26 28.18
CA MET A 127 -1.21 0.46 29.04
C MET A 127 -0.46 -0.66 29.78
N ASP A 128 0.82 -0.87 29.47
CA ASP A 128 1.63 -2.01 29.94
C ASP A 128 0.93 -3.36 29.74
N TYR A 129 0.32 -3.52 28.56
CA TYR A 129 -0.45 -4.71 28.20
C TYR A 129 -0.16 -5.13 26.77
N TYR A 130 0.32 -6.35 26.61
CA TYR A 130 0.63 -6.96 25.33
C TYR A 130 -0.29 -8.16 25.13
N PRO A 131 -1.34 -8.03 24.31
CA PRO A 131 -2.30 -9.11 24.08
C PRO A 131 -1.59 -10.39 23.65
N PRO A 132 -1.72 -11.51 24.36
CA PRO A 132 -1.15 -12.76 23.91
C PRO A 132 -1.87 -13.23 22.63
N PRO A 133 -1.21 -13.99 21.73
CA PRO A 133 -1.84 -14.44 20.48
C PRO A 133 -3.20 -15.13 20.65
N CYS A 134 -3.38 -15.94 21.69
CA CYS A 134 -4.65 -16.60 22.03
C CYS A 134 -5.83 -15.63 22.26
N GLU A 135 -5.57 -14.42 22.79
CA GLU A 135 -6.60 -13.40 22.95
C GLU A 135 -7.02 -12.84 21.58
N LEU A 136 -6.04 -12.56 20.71
CA LEU A 136 -6.29 -12.14 19.34
C LEU A 136 -7.03 -13.22 18.54
N ASP A 137 -6.67 -14.49 18.73
CA ASP A 137 -7.34 -15.63 18.11
C ASP A 137 -8.81 -15.73 18.55
N LYS A 138 -9.12 -15.48 19.82
CA LYS A 138 -10.51 -15.42 20.31
C LYS A 138 -11.30 -14.33 19.57
N ILE A 139 -10.71 -13.15 19.37
CA ILE A 139 -11.34 -12.04 18.64
C ILE A 139 -11.57 -12.42 17.17
N VAL A 140 -10.57 -12.99 16.51
CA VAL A 140 -10.67 -13.43 15.10
C VAL A 140 -11.75 -14.50 14.94
N ASN A 141 -11.73 -15.54 15.79
CA ASN A 141 -12.68 -16.65 15.72
C ASN A 141 -14.12 -16.18 15.98
N ALA A 142 -14.35 -15.34 16.99
CA ALA A 142 -15.67 -14.78 17.26
C ALA A 142 -16.18 -13.92 16.09
N THR A 143 -15.28 -13.17 15.45
CA THR A 143 -15.61 -12.37 14.26
C THR A 143 -15.99 -13.26 13.08
N ILE A 144 -15.20 -14.31 12.81
CA ILE A 144 -15.50 -15.27 11.73
C ILE A 144 -16.83 -15.98 12.01
N GLU A 145 -17.04 -16.51 13.22
CA GLU A 145 -18.28 -17.20 13.59
C GLU A 145 -19.52 -16.32 13.39
N ALA A 146 -19.44 -15.04 13.78
CA ALA A 146 -20.54 -14.11 13.65
C ALA A 146 -20.78 -13.64 12.20
N CYS A 147 -19.72 -13.54 11.39
CA CYS A 147 -19.77 -12.79 10.14
C CYS A 147 -19.60 -13.61 8.85
N ASP A 148 -18.96 -14.79 8.90
CA ASP A 148 -18.74 -15.66 7.73
C ASP A 148 -20.07 -16.01 7.04
N PRO A 149 -21.13 -16.49 7.73
CA PRO A 149 -22.42 -16.81 7.09
C PRO A 149 -23.14 -15.63 6.39
N LEU A 150 -22.74 -14.38 6.65
CA LEU A 150 -23.46 -13.19 6.16
C LEU A 150 -23.34 -13.00 4.65
N ASP A 151 -22.37 -13.64 4.00
CA ASP A 151 -22.26 -13.64 2.54
C ASP A 151 -23.01 -14.78 1.85
N GLY A 152 -23.68 -15.65 2.63
CA GLY A 152 -24.41 -16.82 2.16
C GLY A 152 -23.58 -18.10 2.09
N ARG A 153 -22.32 -18.07 2.53
CA ARG A 153 -21.42 -19.21 2.60
C ARG A 153 -20.77 -19.28 3.99
N THR A 154 -20.36 -20.46 4.42
CA THR A 154 -19.62 -20.65 5.68
C THR A 154 -18.36 -21.40 5.33
N ASP A 155 -17.28 -20.66 5.07
CA ASP A 155 -15.99 -21.22 4.64
C ASP A 155 -14.79 -20.60 5.34
N GLY A 156 -15.03 -19.84 6.41
CA GLY A 156 -14.03 -19.16 7.21
C GLY A 156 -13.60 -17.81 6.65
N VAL A 157 -14.28 -17.28 5.62
CA VAL A 157 -13.93 -16.00 4.98
C VAL A 157 -15.04 -14.98 5.18
N VAL A 158 -14.70 -13.84 5.77
CA VAL A 158 -15.65 -12.71 5.91
C VAL A 158 -15.64 -11.87 4.63
N SER A 159 -16.42 -12.26 3.61
CA SER A 159 -16.46 -11.52 2.32
C SER A 159 -17.40 -10.30 2.34
N ARG A 160 -18.33 -10.23 3.29
CA ARG A 160 -19.27 -9.12 3.49
C ARG A 160 -18.99 -8.36 4.78
N THR A 161 -17.84 -7.69 4.82
CA THR A 161 -17.41 -6.88 5.97
C THR A 161 -18.41 -5.75 6.30
N ASP A 162 -19.12 -5.23 5.30
CA ASP A 162 -20.21 -4.27 5.48
C ASP A 162 -21.36 -4.83 6.34
N LEU A 163 -21.77 -6.08 6.08
CA LEU A 163 -22.78 -6.76 6.89
C LEU A 163 -22.24 -7.13 8.27
N CYS A 164 -20.97 -7.54 8.34
CA CYS A 164 -20.32 -7.82 9.62
C CYS A 164 -20.37 -6.60 10.55
N MET A 165 -20.01 -5.41 10.05
CA MET A 165 -20.05 -4.17 10.83
C MET A 165 -21.46 -3.77 11.29
N LEU A 166 -22.50 -4.18 10.58
CA LEU A 166 -23.90 -3.89 10.95
C LEU A 166 -24.46 -4.88 11.98
N ASN A 167 -24.01 -6.14 11.94
CA ASN A 167 -24.61 -7.23 12.71
C ASN A 167 -23.76 -7.69 13.90
N PHE A 168 -22.46 -7.41 13.88
CA PHE A 168 -21.54 -7.84 14.93
C PHE A 168 -20.92 -6.62 15.64
N ASN A 169 -21.32 -6.43 16.90
CA ASN A 169 -20.70 -5.42 17.76
C ASN A 169 -19.48 -6.02 18.46
N LEU A 170 -18.27 -5.64 18.04
CA LEU A 170 -17.02 -6.13 18.64
C LEU A 170 -16.92 -5.87 20.14
N THR A 171 -17.56 -4.83 20.67
CA THR A 171 -17.53 -4.57 22.13
C THR A 171 -18.38 -5.56 22.94
N SER A 172 -19.26 -6.33 22.28
CA SER A 172 -20.10 -7.33 22.96
C SER A 172 -19.31 -8.50 23.55
N ILE A 173 -18.09 -8.75 23.05
CA ILE A 173 -17.22 -9.83 23.53
C ILE A 173 -16.24 -9.39 24.63
N ILE A 174 -16.32 -8.13 25.10
CA ILE A 174 -15.48 -7.65 26.21
C ILE A 174 -15.83 -8.42 27.49
N GLY A 175 -14.80 -8.97 28.13
CA GLY A 175 -14.95 -9.75 29.37
C GLY A 175 -15.28 -11.22 29.15
N GLU A 176 -15.43 -11.67 27.90
CA GLU A 176 -15.54 -13.10 27.62
C GLU A 176 -14.26 -13.85 27.97
N PRO A 177 -14.37 -15.09 28.50
CA PRO A 177 -13.20 -15.90 28.77
C PRO A 177 -12.55 -16.37 27.45
N TYR A 178 -11.23 -16.44 27.46
CA TYR A 178 -10.42 -17.05 26.41
C TYR A 178 -9.43 -18.03 27.03
N TYR A 179 -8.91 -18.94 26.21
CA TYR A 179 -7.96 -19.96 26.64
C TYR A 179 -6.60 -19.74 25.98
N CYS A 180 -5.55 -19.77 26.78
CA CYS A 180 -4.17 -19.79 26.32
C CYS A 180 -3.54 -21.09 26.78
N ALA A 181 -3.03 -21.89 25.85
CA ALA A 181 -2.25 -23.07 26.19
C ALA A 181 -1.04 -22.66 27.03
N ALA A 182 -0.75 -23.43 28.09
CA ALA A 182 0.48 -23.25 28.84
C ALA A 182 1.67 -23.49 27.89
N LYS A 183 2.65 -22.59 27.93
CA LYS A 183 3.90 -22.76 27.18
C LYS A 183 4.74 -23.90 27.76
#